data_AF-A0A542ZIF1-F1
#
_entry.id   AF-A0A542ZIF1-F1
#
_cell.length_a   1.000
_cell.length_b   1.000
_cell.length_c   1.000
_cell.angle_alpha   90.00
_cell.angle_beta   90.00
_cell.angle_gamma   90.00
#
_symmetry.space_group_name_H-M   'P 1'
#
loop_
_entity.id
_entity.type
_entity.pdbx_description
1 polymer ?
#
loop_
_entity_poly.entity_id
_entity_poly.type
_entity_poly.pdbx_seq_one_letter_code
_entity_poly.pdbx_strand_id
1 'polypeptide(L)'
;MVLRMATRDQQVGEVIEGLALGLAMLGFSEVPRSKLDFEFAISHAWRRWDHADAYPSIGRAPKPDNLLWIGLTKSAGRRPASFRFDRGDPFSDYRIVTPSWWSADEAEPVVGDRPNESWRALASLFAEWDGWKRK
;
A
#
# COMPACT_ATOMS: atom_id res chain seq x y z
N MET A 1 -14.49 -7.66 26.48
CA MET A 1 -13.56 -6.82 25.70
C MET A 1 -14.18 -6.62 24.32
N VAL A 2 -14.67 -5.42 24.00
CA VAL A 2 -15.25 -5.16 22.66
C VAL A 2 -14.09 -4.91 21.71
N LEU A 3 -13.86 -5.81 20.76
CA LEU A 3 -12.94 -5.56 19.64
C LEU A 3 -13.49 -4.36 18.87
N ARG A 4 -12.91 -3.17 19.09
CA ARG A 4 -13.21 -2.00 18.25
C ARG A 4 -12.70 -2.34 16.85
N MET A 5 -13.61 -2.56 15.92
CA MET A 5 -13.27 -2.62 14.50
C MET A 5 -12.51 -1.34 14.12
N ALA A 6 -11.36 -1.50 13.48
CA ALA A 6 -10.59 -0.39 12.94
C ALA A 6 -11.48 0.47 12.01
N THR A 7 -11.35 1.79 12.12
CA THR A 7 -12.07 2.73 11.25
C THR A 7 -11.65 2.54 9.79
N ARG A 8 -12.45 3.04 8.84
CA ARG A 8 -12.10 3.01 7.42
C ARG A 8 -10.72 3.61 7.15
N ASP A 9 -10.42 4.77 7.74
CA ASP A 9 -9.14 5.45 7.56
C ASP A 9 -7.98 4.65 8.18
N GLN A 10 -8.20 3.91 9.26
CA GLN A 10 -7.19 3.00 9.82
C GLN A 10 -6.93 1.80 8.91
N GLN A 11 -7.99 1.19 8.35
CA GLN A 11 -7.85 0.08 7.39
C GLN A 11 -7.12 0.52 6.11
N VAL A 12 -7.50 1.68 5.55
CA VAL A 12 -6.80 2.28 4.39
C VAL A 12 -5.39 2.70 4.77
N GLY A 13 -5.20 3.11 6.03
CA GLY A 13 -3.94 3.27 6.72
C GLY A 13 -3.02 2.08 6.47
N GLU A 14 -3.39 1.00 7.11
CA GLU A 14 -2.65 -0.24 7.15
C GLU A 14 -2.39 -0.83 5.76
N VAL A 15 -3.38 -0.87 4.87
CA VAL A 15 -3.20 -1.42 3.51
C VAL A 15 -2.20 -0.63 2.69
N ILE A 16 -2.22 0.70 2.77
CA ILE A 16 -1.29 1.55 2.01
C ILE A 16 0.13 1.48 2.58
N GLU A 17 0.27 1.43 3.91
CA GLU A 17 1.56 1.23 4.55
C GLU A 17 2.13 -0.17 4.25
N GLY A 18 1.27 -1.19 4.30
CA GLY A 18 1.62 -2.56 3.96
C GLY A 18 1.99 -2.74 2.49
N LEU A 19 1.29 -2.06 1.57
CA LEU A 19 1.68 -2.04 0.17
C LEU A 19 3.06 -1.40 -0.03
N ALA A 20 3.35 -0.27 0.63
CA ALA A 20 4.67 0.37 0.57
C ALA A 20 5.77 -0.57 1.09
N LEU A 21 5.52 -1.24 2.23
CA LEU A 21 6.42 -2.26 2.76
C LEU A 21 6.64 -3.40 1.76
N GLY A 22 5.57 -4.03 1.28
CA GLY A 22 5.66 -5.16 0.38
C GLY A 22 6.42 -4.82 -0.91
N LEU A 23 6.19 -3.64 -1.47
CA LEU A 23 6.91 -3.16 -2.65
C LEU A 23 8.40 -2.90 -2.35
N ALA A 24 8.72 -2.30 -1.21
CA ALA A 24 10.11 -2.11 -0.78
C ALA A 24 10.84 -3.46 -0.62
N MET A 25 10.18 -4.47 -0.05
CA MET A 25 10.74 -5.83 0.08
C MET A 25 10.96 -6.53 -1.27
N LEU A 26 10.19 -6.16 -2.31
CA LEU A 26 10.38 -6.63 -3.68
C LEU A 26 11.40 -5.79 -4.46
N GLY A 27 12.02 -4.79 -3.84
CA GLY A 27 13.04 -3.93 -4.46
C GLY A 27 12.49 -2.74 -5.26
N PHE A 28 11.18 -2.45 -5.17
CA PHE A 28 10.62 -1.25 -5.79
C PHE A 28 10.89 -0.01 -4.92
N SER A 29 11.17 1.10 -5.58
CA SER A 29 11.35 2.42 -4.95
C SER A 29 10.22 3.40 -5.24
N GLU A 30 9.30 3.07 -6.15
CA GLU A 30 8.25 3.98 -6.61
C GLU A 30 7.01 3.25 -7.13
N VAL A 31 5.90 4.00 -7.21
CA VAL A 31 4.64 3.58 -7.85
C VAL A 31 4.09 4.70 -8.73
N PRO A 32 3.20 4.39 -9.69
CA PRO A 32 2.77 5.36 -10.68
C PRO A 32 2.10 6.59 -10.07
N ARG A 33 2.43 7.77 -10.59
CA ARG A 33 1.68 9.01 -10.30
C ARG A 33 0.29 9.04 -10.91
N SER A 34 0.07 8.25 -11.96
CA SER A 34 -1.17 8.22 -12.71
C SER A 34 -2.25 7.53 -11.87
N LYS A 35 -3.32 8.26 -11.57
CA LYS A 35 -4.47 7.74 -10.83
C LYS A 35 -5.00 6.46 -11.46
N LEU A 36 -5.18 6.44 -12.78
CA LEU A 36 -5.73 5.28 -13.50
C LEU A 36 -4.80 4.08 -13.40
N ASP A 37 -3.50 4.28 -13.60
CA ASP A 37 -2.53 3.18 -13.55
C ASP A 37 -2.46 2.56 -12.15
N PHE A 38 -2.48 3.41 -11.11
CA PHE A 38 -2.55 2.95 -9.73
C PHE A 38 -3.87 2.25 -9.41
N GLU A 39 -5.01 2.83 -9.78
CA GLU A 39 -6.34 2.26 -9.53
C GLU A 39 -6.50 0.89 -10.21
N PHE A 40 -6.00 0.71 -11.43
CA PHE A 40 -6.02 -0.59 -12.09
C PHE A 40 -5.11 -1.61 -11.39
N ALA A 41 -3.88 -1.24 -11.05
CA ALA A 41 -2.95 -2.12 -10.34
C ALA A 41 -3.50 -2.54 -8.96
N ILE A 42 -4.01 -1.59 -8.17
CA ILE A 42 -4.55 -1.90 -6.84
C ILE A 42 -5.88 -2.64 -6.92
N SER A 43 -6.72 -2.37 -7.91
CA SER A 43 -7.96 -3.13 -8.13
C SER A 43 -7.68 -4.57 -8.55
N HIS A 44 -6.65 -4.78 -9.38
CA HIS A 44 -6.16 -6.10 -9.75
C HIS A 44 -5.70 -6.88 -8.51
N ALA A 45 -4.85 -6.26 -7.70
CA ALA A 45 -4.27 -6.85 -6.50
C ALA A 45 -5.33 -7.14 -5.43
N TRP A 46 -6.20 -6.16 -5.14
CA TRP A 46 -7.22 -6.26 -4.10
C TRP A 46 -8.18 -7.44 -4.31
N ARG A 47 -8.57 -7.71 -5.57
CA ARG A 47 -9.48 -8.82 -5.89
C ARG A 47 -8.85 -10.20 -5.76
N ARG A 48 -7.52 -10.29 -5.77
CA ARG A 48 -6.75 -11.54 -5.76
C ARG A 48 -6.02 -11.78 -4.44
N TRP A 49 -5.96 -10.77 -3.59
CA TRP A 49 -5.25 -10.86 -2.34
C TRP A 49 -6.11 -11.59 -1.30
N ASP A 50 -5.58 -12.71 -0.79
CA ASP A 50 -6.28 -13.63 0.12
C ASP A 50 -6.77 -13.00 1.43
N HIS A 51 -6.25 -11.81 1.78
CA HIS A 51 -6.53 -11.14 3.04
C HIS A 51 -7.45 -9.90 2.92
N ALA A 52 -8.00 -9.65 1.73
CA ALA A 52 -8.87 -8.49 1.47
C ALA A 52 -10.15 -8.49 2.35
N ASP A 53 -10.63 -9.67 2.74
CA ASP A 53 -11.83 -9.90 3.55
C ASP A 53 -11.73 -9.31 4.97
N ALA A 54 -10.52 -9.28 5.54
CA ALA A 54 -10.28 -8.68 6.85
C ALA A 54 -10.22 -7.15 6.85
N TYR A 55 -10.44 -6.51 5.69
CA TYR A 55 -10.66 -5.06 5.57
C TYR A 55 -12.08 -4.73 5.07
N PRO A 56 -13.12 -5.06 5.87
CA PRO A 56 -14.50 -4.94 5.43
C PRO A 56 -14.93 -3.50 5.13
N SER A 57 -14.29 -2.48 5.72
CA SER A 57 -14.62 -1.07 5.47
C SER A 57 -14.15 -0.60 4.10
N ILE A 58 -13.15 -1.29 3.52
CA ILE A 58 -12.63 -1.08 2.17
C ILE A 58 -13.43 -1.94 1.19
N GLY A 59 -13.57 -3.24 1.46
CA GLY A 59 -14.26 -4.18 0.56
C GLY A 59 -15.74 -3.86 0.32
N ARG A 60 -16.41 -3.20 1.28
CA ARG A 60 -17.82 -2.76 1.16
C ARG A 60 -17.98 -1.36 0.56
N ALA A 61 -16.89 -0.65 0.26
CA ALA A 61 -16.97 0.66 -0.37
C ALA A 61 -17.42 0.53 -1.83
N PRO A 62 -18.22 1.48 -2.38
CA PRO A 62 -18.61 1.43 -3.79
C PRO A 62 -17.44 1.48 -4.79
N LYS A 63 -16.32 2.10 -4.38
CA LYS A 63 -15.09 2.23 -5.18
C LYS A 63 -13.86 2.02 -4.27
N PRO A 64 -13.49 0.76 -3.97
CA PRO A 64 -12.35 0.44 -3.09
C PRO A 64 -11.01 0.97 -3.64
N ASP A 65 -10.83 0.92 -4.95
CA ASP A 65 -9.69 1.45 -5.70
C ASP A 65 -9.49 2.96 -5.47
N ASN A 66 -10.55 3.76 -5.69
CA ASN A 66 -10.49 5.20 -5.42
C ASN A 66 -10.27 5.52 -3.93
N LEU A 67 -10.77 4.68 -3.02
CA LEU A 67 -10.51 4.83 -1.59
C LEU A 67 -9.03 4.60 -1.27
N LEU A 68 -8.41 3.58 -1.87
CA LEU A 68 -6.98 3.30 -1.71
C LEU A 68 -6.10 4.35 -2.38
N TRP A 69 -6.51 4.89 -3.54
CA TRP A 69 -5.85 6.06 -4.15
C TRP A 69 -5.87 7.29 -3.22
N ILE A 70 -7.00 7.59 -2.57
CA ILE A 70 -7.06 8.64 -1.55
C ILE A 70 -6.12 8.33 -0.38
N GLY A 71 -6.01 7.05 0.00
CA GLY A 71 -5.03 6.59 0.99
C GLY A 71 -3.58 6.87 0.58
N LEU A 72 -3.21 6.56 -0.67
CA LEU A 72 -1.91 6.85 -1.27
C LEU A 72 -1.58 8.34 -1.19
N THR A 73 -2.49 9.20 -1.68
CA THR A 73 -2.28 10.66 -1.73
C THR A 73 -2.11 11.30 -0.34
N LYS A 74 -2.68 10.69 0.71
CA LYS A 74 -2.54 11.11 2.11
C LYS A 74 -1.34 10.46 2.82
N SER A 75 -0.65 9.52 2.19
CA SER A 75 0.36 8.66 2.84
C SER A 75 1.54 9.46 3.41
N ALA A 76 1.99 10.51 2.71
CA ALA A 76 3.08 11.37 3.17
C ALA A 76 2.83 12.03 4.54
N GLY A 77 1.57 12.37 4.84
CA GLY A 77 1.18 13.01 6.10
C GLY A 77 1.06 12.05 7.29
N ARG A 78 1.33 10.75 7.09
CA ARG A 78 1.33 9.75 8.16
C ARG A 78 2.65 9.79 8.94
N ARG A 79 2.69 9.09 10.08
CA ARG A 79 3.76 9.18 11.08
C ARG A 79 5.15 9.05 10.44
N PRO A 80 6.16 9.83 10.88
CA PRO A 80 7.48 9.87 10.25
C PRO A 80 8.33 8.57 10.32
N ALA A 81 7.87 7.54 11.04
CA ALA A 81 8.55 6.25 11.18
C ALA A 81 7.82 5.08 10.49
N SER A 82 6.93 5.36 9.53
CA SER A 82 6.19 4.35 8.76
C SER A 82 6.69 4.20 7.32
N PHE A 83 6.42 3.05 6.71
CA PHE A 83 6.48 2.90 5.26
C PHE A 83 5.38 3.76 4.63
N ARG A 84 5.73 4.60 3.66
CA ARG A 84 4.76 5.54 3.07
C ARG A 84 5.09 5.88 1.64
N PHE A 85 4.16 6.54 0.98
CA PHE A 85 4.33 7.09 -0.34
C PHE A 85 4.41 8.60 -0.25
N ASP A 86 5.43 9.17 -0.89
CA ASP A 86 5.63 10.60 -1.00
C ASP A 86 5.59 11.00 -2.46
N ARG A 87 4.80 12.02 -2.78
CA ARG A 87 4.70 12.53 -4.13
C ARG A 87 5.98 13.26 -4.55
N GLY A 88 6.77 13.78 -3.61
CA GLY A 88 7.97 14.55 -3.92
C GLY A 88 7.67 15.67 -4.92
N ASP A 89 8.27 15.56 -6.11
CA ASP A 89 8.03 16.47 -7.24
C ASP A 89 6.69 16.18 -7.96
N PRO A 90 5.88 17.20 -8.33
CA PRO A 90 4.58 17.00 -8.96
C PRO A 90 4.58 16.21 -10.28
N PHE A 91 5.72 16.12 -10.96
CA PHE A 91 5.91 15.41 -12.23
C PHE A 91 6.58 14.04 -12.05
N SER A 92 6.88 13.62 -10.83
CA SER A 92 7.49 12.32 -10.56
C SER A 92 6.45 11.30 -10.10
N ASP A 93 6.82 10.03 -10.17
CA ASP A 93 6.11 8.93 -9.54
C ASP A 93 6.14 9.03 -8.00
N TYR A 94 5.21 8.35 -7.33
CA TYR A 94 5.20 8.36 -5.86
C TYR A 94 6.37 7.52 -5.35
N ARG A 95 7.31 8.18 -4.66
CA ARG A 95 8.44 7.52 -4.03
C ARG A 95 7.99 6.73 -2.80
N ILE A 96 8.48 5.51 -2.68
CA ILE A 96 8.40 4.75 -1.44
C ILE A 96 9.42 5.34 -0.46
N VAL A 97 8.94 5.78 0.69
CA VAL A 97 9.76 6.26 1.79
C VAL A 97 9.76 5.19 2.87
N THR A 98 10.94 4.67 3.15
CA THR A 98 11.17 3.68 4.19
C THR A 98 11.63 4.38 5.48
N PRO A 99 11.34 3.81 6.66
CA PRO A 99 11.89 4.31 7.92
C PRO A 99 13.42 4.22 7.93
N SER A 100 14.09 5.19 8.56
CA SER A 100 15.57 5.25 8.58
C SER A 100 16.24 4.09 9.33
N TRP A 101 15.49 3.42 10.20
CA TRP A 101 15.95 2.23 10.95
C TRP A 101 15.80 0.94 10.15
N TRP A 102 15.10 0.98 9.00
CA TRP A 102 14.86 -0.20 8.20
C TRP A 102 15.90 -0.35 7.09
N SER A 103 16.47 -1.54 7.02
CA SER A 103 17.21 -2.04 5.85
C SER A 103 16.55 -3.35 5.41
N ALA A 104 16.67 -3.68 4.12
CA ALA A 104 16.12 -4.93 3.59
C ALA A 104 16.75 -6.19 4.24
N ASP A 105 17.91 -6.03 4.88
CA ASP A 105 18.76 -7.11 5.36
C ASP A 105 18.69 -7.36 6.88
N GLU A 106 18.23 -6.40 7.70
CA GLU A 106 18.45 -6.45 9.16
C GLU A 106 17.18 -6.54 10.02
N ALA A 107 16.00 -6.22 9.48
CA ALA A 107 14.75 -6.30 10.25
C ALA A 107 13.56 -6.68 9.36
N GLU A 108 12.71 -7.58 9.88
CA GLU A 108 11.37 -7.81 9.37
C GLU A 108 10.42 -6.79 10.03
N PRO A 109 10.12 -5.66 9.36
CA PRO A 109 9.20 -4.67 9.90
C PRO A 109 7.82 -5.29 10.04
N VAL A 110 6.97 -4.77 10.91
CA VAL A 110 5.60 -5.26 11.06
C VAL A 110 4.64 -4.10 10.82
N VAL A 111 3.69 -4.30 9.91
CA VAL A 111 2.58 -3.37 9.64
C VAL A 111 1.29 -4.05 10.04
N GLY A 112 0.61 -3.46 11.03
CA GLY A 112 -0.59 -4.05 11.64
C GLY A 112 -0.30 -5.38 12.31
N ASP A 113 -1.27 -6.29 12.30
CA ASP A 113 -1.15 -7.64 12.85
C ASP A 113 -0.83 -8.70 11.78
N ARG A 114 -0.44 -8.26 10.58
CA ARG A 114 -0.23 -9.11 9.40
C ARG A 114 1.23 -9.53 9.26
N PRO A 115 1.49 -10.78 8.84
CA PRO A 115 2.84 -11.19 8.48
C PRO A 115 3.30 -10.51 7.18
N ASN A 116 4.61 -10.38 7.01
CA ASN A 116 5.21 -9.66 5.88
C ASN A 116 4.96 -10.33 4.54
N GLU A 117 4.82 -11.66 4.51
CA GLU A 117 4.49 -12.44 3.33
C GLU A 117 3.14 -12.00 2.76
N SER A 118 2.16 -11.65 3.61
CA SER A 118 0.87 -11.13 3.18
C SER A 118 1.04 -9.82 2.41
N TRP A 119 1.93 -8.93 2.88
CA TRP A 119 2.21 -7.65 2.22
C TRP A 119 3.00 -7.82 0.92
N ARG A 120 3.99 -8.73 0.90
CA ARG A 120 4.70 -9.13 -0.32
C ARG A 120 3.76 -9.71 -1.38
N ALA A 121 2.77 -10.52 -0.97
CA ALA A 121 1.77 -11.07 -1.88
C ALA A 121 0.91 -9.98 -2.51
N LEU A 122 0.41 -9.02 -1.72
CA LEU A 122 -0.33 -7.86 -2.24
C LEU A 122 0.51 -7.05 -3.22
N ALA A 123 1.77 -6.76 -2.86
CA ALA A 123 2.70 -6.01 -3.69
C ALA A 123 3.06 -6.74 -4.99
N SER A 124 3.20 -8.06 -4.96
CA SER A 124 3.46 -8.89 -6.14
C SER A 124 2.30 -8.79 -7.12
N LEU A 125 1.07 -8.98 -6.64
CA LEU A 125 -0.14 -8.83 -7.46
C LEU A 125 -0.33 -7.40 -8.00
N PHE A 126 0.09 -6.39 -7.25
CA PHE A 126 0.10 -4.99 -7.73
C PHE A 126 1.13 -4.82 -8.85
N ALA A 127 2.32 -5.39 -8.69
CA ALA A 127 3.43 -5.30 -9.63
C ALA A 127 3.22 -6.13 -10.91
N GLU A 128 2.36 -7.15 -10.88
CA GLU A 128 1.94 -7.92 -12.07
C GLU A 128 1.18 -7.06 -13.10
N TRP A 129 0.53 -5.98 -12.64
CA TRP A 129 -0.09 -5.03 -13.56
C TRP A 129 0.99 -4.19 -14.25
N ASP A 130 1.39 -4.63 -15.44
CA ASP A 130 2.51 -4.08 -16.22
C ASP A 130 2.19 -2.75 -16.93
N GLY A 131 0.97 -2.22 -16.79
CA GLY A 131 0.51 -1.03 -17.52
C GLY A 131 1.32 0.23 -17.24
N TRP A 132 2.05 0.26 -16.13
CA TRP A 132 2.88 1.39 -15.71
C TRP A 132 4.39 1.18 -15.81
N LYS A 133 4.85 -0.07 -15.97
CA LYS A 133 6.29 -0.39 -16.10
C LYS A 133 6.82 -0.21 -17.53
N ARG A 134 5.92 0.02 -18.51
CA ARG A 134 6.21 0.06 -19.94
C ARG A 134 6.42 1.48 -20.50
N LYS A 135 6.97 2.41 -19.73
CA LYS A 135 7.26 3.79 -20.19
C LYS A 135 8.74 4.10 -20.17
#